data_AF-A0AA48L438-F1
#
_entry.id   AF-A0AA48L438-F1
#
_cell.length_a   1.000
_cell.length_b   1.000
_cell.length_c   1.000
_cell.angle_alpha   90.00
_cell.angle_beta   90.00
_cell.angle_gamma   90.00
#
_symmetry.space_group_name_H-M   'P 1'
#
loop_
_entity.id
_entity.type
_entity.pdbx_description
1 polymer ?
#
loop_
_entity_poly.entity_id
_entity_poly.type
_entity_poly.pdbx_seq_one_letter_code
_entity_poly.pdbx_strand_id
1 'polypeptide(L)'
;MPLTTYARTLVSGNKARFIDQEADINLDLVYVTDRIIIMGYPAAGVKSLYRNKRDDVLRFLNARHGDKWWIWNLCPQTENAYSSESMGGRVSRYPFPDHNPPPLPLLPLAVREMTAWLARDPENIAIIHCKAGKGRSGTLLVSYLLSLPELPPPPKEGGPHLDDSKVEALKDKIKQKEIRGADDAAPNDETEDVQTEGEVLSEAQGGDSSEEDTVSAPGPKPQLIRHDTHVEPVASPIPDQPKNSYTPIGIGDEELLEAPGQWDRRDGKLDAIFSFHSSRRMKPSTTKARRGVSIASQRRWCRYLHLLFLKKGPVSYLANTGHVRLLSVTLVLKRPHGWQKPLASLVVGGNGGQGKAGATVARYKDEYVAQLRALGGDGEGVEGDITWGGVAGDGVYDNAKMLKVFAKLAPGDVDDKTLVEPGEEDQYNVHHLVPPQEVVLDRGREFRLKLHLGSLPLGWAWLIPAFHLPEPATPGNIVVFDVPRSQLDFPLGPGAAVKRVIIRLEEVDLAS
;
A
#
# COMPACT_ATOMS: atom_id res chain seq x y z
N MET A 1 9.42 15.67 -29.81
CA MET A 1 9.66 15.31 -28.38
C MET A 1 10.71 14.20 -28.32
N PRO A 2 11.72 14.28 -27.44
CA PRO A 2 12.73 13.24 -27.27
C PRO A 2 12.14 11.89 -26.83
N LEU A 3 12.74 10.78 -27.26
CA LEU A 3 12.27 9.40 -27.01
C LEU A 3 12.15 9.06 -25.51
N THR A 4 13.05 9.62 -24.70
CA THR A 4 13.10 9.45 -23.23
C THR A 4 11.92 10.15 -22.53
N THR A 5 11.51 11.33 -23.01
CA THR A 5 10.33 12.05 -22.50
C THR A 5 9.04 11.29 -22.81
N TYR A 6 8.97 10.63 -23.96
CA TYR A 6 7.83 9.78 -24.34
C TYR A 6 7.70 8.55 -23.45
N ALA A 7 8.78 7.80 -23.23
CA ALA A 7 8.79 6.63 -22.34
C ALA A 7 8.44 6.97 -20.88
N ARG A 8 8.95 8.10 -20.35
CA ARG A 8 8.61 8.61 -19.03
C ARG A 8 7.13 8.97 -18.90
N THR A 9 6.56 9.56 -19.94
CA THR A 9 5.13 9.94 -19.97
C THR A 9 4.23 8.72 -19.95
N LEU A 10 4.58 7.67 -20.72
CA LEU A 10 3.87 6.39 -20.72
C LEU A 10 3.90 5.71 -19.35
N VAL A 11 5.06 5.62 -18.71
CA VAL A 11 5.20 5.01 -17.37
C VAL A 11 4.48 5.82 -16.29
N SER A 12 4.37 7.14 -16.45
CA SER A 12 3.57 7.96 -15.56
C SER A 12 2.06 7.92 -15.82
N GLY A 13 1.60 7.49 -17.00
CA GLY A 13 0.17 7.47 -17.35
C GLY A 13 -0.54 8.80 -17.04
N ASN A 14 -1.70 8.73 -16.37
CA ASN A 14 -2.55 9.89 -16.05
C ASN A 14 -2.14 10.68 -14.79
N LYS A 15 -0.88 10.60 -14.35
CA LYS A 15 -0.41 11.27 -13.12
C LYS A 15 0.03 12.71 -13.38
N ALA A 16 -0.10 13.56 -12.37
CA ALA A 16 0.54 14.88 -12.38
C ALA A 16 2.07 14.72 -12.32
N ARG A 17 2.80 15.54 -13.09
CA ARG A 17 4.27 15.57 -13.13
C ARG A 17 4.73 16.99 -12.80
N PHE A 18 5.88 17.09 -12.14
CA PHE A 18 6.57 18.35 -11.97
C PHE A 18 7.48 18.57 -13.19
N ILE A 19 7.27 19.70 -13.87
CA ILE A 19 8.04 20.12 -15.03
C ILE A 19 8.55 21.52 -14.72
N ASP A 20 9.86 21.67 -14.67
CA ASP A 20 10.55 22.95 -14.60
C ASP A 20 11.43 23.04 -15.85
N GLN A 21 11.04 23.94 -16.76
CA GLN A 21 11.70 24.11 -18.04
C GLN A 21 13.03 24.85 -17.91
N GLU A 22 13.19 25.69 -16.88
CA GLU A 22 14.39 26.50 -16.67
C GLU A 22 15.52 25.70 -16.02
N ALA A 23 15.17 24.70 -15.20
CA ALA A 23 16.12 23.79 -14.56
C ALA A 23 16.30 22.44 -15.29
N ASP A 24 15.63 22.24 -16.44
CA ASP A 24 15.51 20.97 -17.17
C ASP A 24 15.14 19.78 -16.24
N ILE A 25 14.13 19.98 -15.40
CA ILE A 25 13.65 18.97 -14.45
C ILE A 25 12.28 18.47 -14.89
N ASN A 26 12.16 17.15 -15.10
CA ASN A 26 10.89 16.49 -15.40
C ASN A 26 10.71 15.24 -14.54
N LEU A 27 10.09 15.42 -13.37
CA LEU A 27 9.92 14.39 -12.36
C LEU A 27 8.46 13.94 -12.25
N ASP A 28 8.24 12.63 -12.12
CA ASP A 28 7.01 12.06 -11.57
C ASP A 28 6.97 12.38 -10.07
N LEU A 29 6.57 13.61 -9.77
CA LEU A 29 6.56 14.23 -8.44
C LEU A 29 5.40 15.22 -8.39
N VAL A 30 4.73 15.31 -7.25
CA VAL A 30 3.67 16.30 -7.01
C VAL A 30 3.68 16.76 -5.55
N TYR A 31 3.52 18.07 -5.35
CA TYR A 31 3.17 18.62 -4.04
C TYR A 31 1.70 18.37 -3.78
N VAL A 32 1.42 17.63 -2.71
CA VAL A 32 0.06 17.43 -2.22
C VAL A 32 -0.34 18.62 -1.34
N THR A 33 0.61 19.11 -0.55
CA THR A 33 0.59 20.34 0.24
C THR A 33 1.96 21.01 0.07
N ASP A 34 2.19 22.20 0.63
CA ASP A 34 3.53 22.82 0.63
C ASP A 34 4.60 21.93 1.31
N ARG A 35 4.18 21.04 2.22
CA ARG A 35 5.08 20.25 3.08
C ARG A 35 5.06 18.75 2.79
N ILE A 36 4.24 18.29 1.84
CA ILE A 36 4.08 16.87 1.54
C ILE A 36 4.18 16.66 0.04
N ILE A 37 5.14 15.82 -0.36
CA ILE A 37 5.38 15.42 -1.73
C ILE A 37 5.05 13.94 -1.91
N ILE A 38 4.42 13.59 -3.03
CA ILE A 38 4.39 12.22 -3.53
C ILE A 38 5.24 12.14 -4.79
N MET A 39 6.09 11.12 -4.88
CA MET A 39 6.88 10.86 -6.09
C MET A 39 6.88 9.38 -6.54
N GLY A 40 7.27 9.16 -7.78
CA GLY A 40 7.69 7.87 -8.31
C GLY A 40 9.11 7.50 -7.84
N TYR A 41 9.47 6.23 -8.02
CA TYR A 41 10.76 5.70 -7.57
C TYR A 41 11.98 6.45 -8.13
N PRO A 42 12.95 6.87 -7.27
CA PRO A 42 14.22 7.47 -7.68
C PRO A 42 15.22 6.40 -8.15
N ALA A 43 15.27 6.20 -9.46
CA ALA A 43 16.04 5.15 -10.11
C ALA A 43 17.48 5.58 -10.43
N ALA A 44 18.38 4.59 -10.42
CA ALA A 44 19.72 4.65 -11.01
C ALA A 44 19.79 3.70 -12.22
N GLY A 45 20.86 3.81 -13.02
CA GLY A 45 21.12 2.94 -14.18
C GLY A 45 20.01 2.98 -15.24
N VAL A 46 19.79 1.87 -15.96
CA VAL A 46 18.87 1.79 -17.11
C VAL A 46 17.42 2.17 -16.73
N LYS A 47 17.00 1.89 -15.50
CA LYS A 47 15.64 2.21 -15.02
C LYS A 47 15.35 3.72 -15.00
N SER A 48 16.40 4.56 -14.93
CA SER A 48 16.31 6.02 -14.96
C SER A 48 15.88 6.61 -16.33
N LEU A 49 15.95 5.80 -17.41
CA LEU A 49 15.47 6.19 -18.73
C LEU A 49 13.96 6.42 -18.75
N TYR A 50 13.21 5.70 -17.90
CA TYR A 50 11.75 5.76 -17.84
C TYR A 50 11.19 6.09 -16.44
N ARG A 51 12.04 6.25 -15.43
CA ARG A 51 11.71 6.72 -14.06
C ARG A 51 12.40 8.04 -13.73
N ASN A 52 12.17 8.55 -12.52
CA ASN A 52 12.91 9.69 -12.00
C ASN A 52 14.39 9.29 -11.89
N LYS A 53 15.29 10.07 -12.50
CA LYS A 53 16.73 9.94 -12.24
C LYS A 53 16.98 10.37 -10.79
N ARG A 54 17.68 9.55 -10.01
CA ARG A 54 17.97 9.86 -8.60
C ARG A 54 18.71 11.19 -8.44
N ASP A 55 19.67 11.46 -9.31
CA ASP A 55 20.44 12.71 -9.28
C ASP A 55 19.57 13.94 -9.49
N ASP A 56 18.60 13.88 -10.42
CA ASP A 56 17.63 14.96 -10.64
C ASP A 56 16.74 15.17 -9.41
N VAL A 57 16.35 14.08 -8.72
CA VAL A 57 15.58 14.15 -7.46
C VAL A 57 16.39 14.81 -6.36
N LEU A 58 17.65 14.39 -6.16
CA LEU A 58 18.53 14.99 -5.15
C LEU A 58 18.80 16.46 -5.43
N ARG A 59 19.07 16.79 -6.70
CA ARG A 59 19.26 18.16 -7.17
C ARG A 59 18.05 19.01 -6.85
N PHE A 60 16.86 18.53 -7.21
CA PHE A 60 15.60 19.19 -6.91
C PHE A 60 15.39 19.41 -5.40
N LEU A 61 15.57 18.36 -4.59
CA LEU A 61 15.33 18.44 -3.15
C LEU A 61 16.31 19.38 -2.45
N ASN A 62 17.61 19.27 -2.76
CA ASN A 62 18.64 20.09 -2.12
C ASN A 62 18.54 21.56 -2.53
N ALA A 63 18.23 21.86 -3.79
CA ALA A 63 18.08 23.24 -4.25
C ALA A 63 16.91 23.95 -3.57
N ARG A 64 15.81 23.22 -3.36
CA ARG A 64 14.53 23.79 -2.95
C ARG A 64 14.28 23.71 -1.44
N HIS A 65 14.82 22.68 -0.78
CA HIS A 65 14.57 22.39 0.63
C HIS A 65 15.85 22.24 1.47
N GLY A 66 17.04 22.40 0.87
CA GLY A 66 18.30 22.22 1.58
C GLY A 66 18.40 20.84 2.24
N ASP A 67 18.46 20.81 3.57
CA ASP A 67 18.46 19.61 4.40
C ASP A 67 17.10 19.28 5.06
N LYS A 68 16.08 20.11 4.82
CA LYS A 68 14.73 20.05 5.43
C LYS A 68 13.80 19.06 4.75
N TRP A 69 14.32 17.96 4.23
CA TRP A 69 13.53 16.94 3.55
C TRP A 69 13.81 15.54 4.08
N TRP A 70 12.77 14.71 4.15
CA TRP A 70 12.91 13.31 4.56
C TRP A 70 12.02 12.38 3.71
N ILE A 71 12.52 11.18 3.43
CA ILE A 71 11.85 10.24 2.51
C ILE A 71 11.25 9.06 3.26
N TRP A 72 9.98 8.77 3.01
CA TRP A 72 9.31 7.51 3.37
C TRP A 72 9.28 6.58 2.16
N ASN A 73 10.11 5.52 2.21
CA ASN A 73 10.20 4.50 1.18
C ASN A 73 9.31 3.30 1.51
N LEU A 74 8.29 3.07 0.69
CA LEU A 74 7.32 1.97 0.84
C LEU A 74 7.64 0.73 0.00
N CYS A 75 8.79 0.70 -0.68
CA CYS A 75 9.21 -0.43 -1.50
C CYS A 75 9.99 -1.46 -0.67
N PRO A 76 9.59 -2.75 -0.73
CA PRO A 76 10.43 -3.86 -0.30
C PRO A 76 11.79 -3.87 -1.00
N GLN A 77 12.81 -4.44 -0.35
CA GLN A 77 14.14 -4.61 -0.94
C GLN A 77 14.09 -5.42 -2.23
N THR A 78 13.23 -6.45 -2.28
CA THR A 78 13.02 -7.29 -3.47
C THR A 78 12.41 -6.55 -4.67
N GLU A 79 11.97 -5.30 -4.52
CA GLU A 79 11.33 -4.53 -5.58
C GLU A 79 12.22 -3.39 -6.09
N ASN A 80 12.16 -2.24 -5.42
CA ASN A 80 12.84 -1.02 -5.83
C ASN A 80 13.52 -0.43 -4.58
N ALA A 81 14.65 -1.02 -4.23
CA ALA A 81 15.50 -0.61 -3.12
C ALA A 81 16.55 0.40 -3.57
N TYR A 82 17.09 1.14 -2.60
CA TYR A 82 18.33 1.90 -2.71
C TYR A 82 18.86 2.13 -1.31
N SER A 83 20.17 2.34 -1.18
CA SER A 83 20.80 2.61 0.10
C SER A 83 20.42 4.01 0.60
N SER A 84 20.27 4.19 1.91
CA SER A 84 19.88 5.48 2.49
C SER A 84 20.94 6.56 2.19
N GLU A 85 22.20 6.16 2.14
CA GLU A 85 23.37 6.98 1.84
C GLU A 85 23.27 7.59 0.44
N SER A 86 22.72 6.84 -0.52
CA SER A 86 22.47 7.36 -1.87
C SER A 86 21.39 8.45 -1.92
N MET A 87 20.70 8.68 -0.81
CA MET A 87 19.75 9.76 -0.58
C MET A 87 20.14 10.61 0.65
N GLY A 88 21.43 10.74 0.93
CA GLY A 88 21.94 11.61 2.00
C GLY A 88 21.59 11.15 3.42
N GLY A 89 21.28 9.88 3.62
CA GLY A 89 20.91 9.30 4.91
C GLY A 89 19.50 9.62 5.40
N ARG A 90 18.68 10.32 4.59
CA ARG A 90 17.36 10.86 4.98
C ARG A 90 16.20 10.00 4.47
N VAL A 91 16.23 8.72 4.81
CA VAL A 91 15.26 7.72 4.35
C VAL A 91 14.77 6.85 5.51
N SER A 92 13.46 6.75 5.65
CA SER A 92 12.79 5.80 6.53
C SER A 92 12.02 4.77 5.73
N ARG A 93 12.22 3.50 6.07
CA ARG A 93 11.70 2.37 5.30
C ARG A 93 10.49 1.74 5.99
N TYR A 94 9.38 1.70 5.26
CA TYR A 94 8.10 1.12 5.67
C TYR A 94 7.55 0.22 4.55
N PRO A 95 8.26 -0.87 4.21
CA PRO A 95 8.00 -1.65 3.02
C PRO A 95 6.75 -2.50 3.15
N PHE A 96 5.99 -2.58 2.05
CA PHE A 96 4.99 -3.63 1.86
C PHE A 96 4.81 -3.93 0.37
N PRO A 97 4.41 -5.17 0.01
CA PRO A 97 4.38 -5.61 -1.38
C PRO A 97 3.46 -4.76 -2.24
N ASP A 98 3.86 -4.54 -3.50
CA ASP A 98 3.03 -3.81 -4.47
C ASP A 98 1.63 -4.43 -4.56
N HIS A 99 0.63 -3.58 -4.75
CA HIS A 99 -0.78 -3.98 -4.90
C HIS A 99 -1.43 -4.69 -3.69
N ASN A 100 -0.84 -4.60 -2.50
CA ASN A 100 -1.43 -5.06 -1.24
C ASN A 100 -1.56 -3.87 -0.27
N PRO A 101 -2.48 -3.91 0.71
CA PRO A 101 -2.37 -3.05 1.89
C PRO A 101 -1.21 -3.53 2.78
N PRO A 102 -0.61 -2.66 3.61
CA PRO A 102 0.42 -3.06 4.57
C PRO A 102 -0.18 -3.91 5.71
N PRO A 103 0.62 -4.54 6.58
CA PRO A 103 0.13 -4.86 7.92
C PRO A 103 -0.47 -3.59 8.54
N LEU A 104 -1.68 -3.65 9.10
CA LEU A 104 -2.31 -2.45 9.65
C LEU A 104 -1.40 -1.74 10.68
N PRO A 105 -0.64 -2.47 11.53
CA PRO A 105 0.27 -1.84 12.49
C PRO A 105 1.45 -1.03 11.92
N LEU A 106 1.75 -1.18 10.64
CA LEU A 106 2.81 -0.42 9.97
C LEU A 106 2.42 1.07 9.82
N LEU A 107 1.13 1.37 9.61
CA LEU A 107 0.65 2.72 9.31
C LEU A 107 0.76 3.68 10.49
N PRO A 108 0.32 3.35 11.73
CA PRO A 108 0.52 4.21 12.89
C PRO A 108 2.00 4.57 13.12
N LEU A 109 2.91 3.60 12.97
CA LEU A 109 4.35 3.83 13.12
C LEU A 109 4.90 4.81 12.09
N ALA A 110 4.52 4.67 10.82
CA ALA A 110 4.93 5.57 9.75
C ALA A 110 4.39 6.99 9.95
N VAL A 111 3.13 7.09 10.38
CA VAL A 111 2.48 8.36 10.71
C VAL A 111 3.18 9.04 11.89
N ARG A 112 3.51 8.30 12.97
CA ARG A 112 4.23 8.83 14.13
C ARG A 112 5.57 9.47 13.73
N GLU A 113 6.38 8.77 12.95
CA GLU A 113 7.67 9.30 12.48
C GLU A 113 7.50 10.54 11.58
N MET A 114 6.51 10.51 10.68
CA MET A 114 6.20 11.64 9.78
C MET A 114 5.71 12.88 10.54
N THR A 115 4.84 12.69 11.54
CA THR A 115 4.35 13.77 12.40
C THR A 115 5.50 14.43 13.15
N ALA A 116 6.41 13.66 13.75
CA ALA A 116 7.53 14.23 14.48
C ALA A 116 8.54 14.93 13.57
N TRP A 117 8.79 14.42 12.36
CA TRP A 117 9.63 15.12 11.39
C TRP A 117 9.06 16.49 11.05
N LEU A 118 7.77 16.55 10.76
CA LEU A 118 7.10 17.79 10.37
C LEU A 118 6.89 18.74 11.58
N ALA A 119 6.82 18.22 12.80
CA ALA A 119 6.75 19.05 14.00
C ALA A 119 8.08 19.72 14.37
N ARG A 120 9.22 19.13 13.99
CA ARG A 120 10.56 19.65 14.34
C ARG A 120 10.89 21.01 13.76
N ASP A 121 10.38 21.31 12.57
CA ASP A 121 10.66 22.55 11.86
C ASP A 121 9.50 22.86 10.90
N PRO A 122 8.96 24.09 10.86
CA PRO A 122 7.91 24.46 9.91
C PRO A 122 8.34 24.35 8.44
N GLU A 123 9.64 24.41 8.13
CA GLU A 123 10.20 24.25 6.78
C GLU A 123 10.43 22.78 6.41
N ASN A 124 10.34 21.85 7.37
CA ASN A 124 10.49 20.43 7.07
C ASN A 124 9.39 19.95 6.13
N ILE A 125 9.80 19.19 5.12
CA ILE A 125 8.92 18.52 4.16
C ILE A 125 9.07 17.01 4.21
N ALA A 126 7.98 16.30 3.93
CA ALA A 126 7.92 14.85 3.87
C ALA A 126 7.70 14.38 2.43
N ILE A 127 8.50 13.41 1.99
CA ILE A 127 8.43 12.83 0.65
C ILE A 127 8.02 11.37 0.77
N ILE A 128 6.82 11.05 0.29
CA ILE A 128 6.31 9.68 0.28
C ILE A 128 6.52 9.11 -1.12
N HIS A 129 7.17 7.95 -1.23
CA HIS A 129 7.27 7.27 -2.51
C HIS A 129 7.06 5.75 -2.40
N CYS A 130 6.69 5.19 -3.54
CA CYS A 130 6.72 3.76 -3.79
C CYS A 130 7.30 3.54 -5.19
N LYS A 131 6.81 2.54 -5.93
CA LYS A 131 7.16 2.39 -7.35
C LYS A 131 6.61 3.54 -8.18
N ALA A 132 5.30 3.78 -8.15
CA ALA A 132 4.61 4.74 -9.02
C ALA A 132 3.96 5.92 -8.28
N GLY A 133 4.10 6.00 -6.95
CA GLY A 133 3.50 7.06 -6.14
C GLY A 133 1.96 7.08 -6.22
N LYS A 134 1.29 5.92 -6.15
CA LYS A 134 -0.18 5.82 -6.28
C LYS A 134 -0.83 5.07 -5.12
N GLY A 135 -0.88 3.73 -5.19
CA GLY A 135 -1.55 2.90 -4.17
C GLY A 135 -0.90 3.05 -2.80
N ARG A 136 0.31 2.50 -2.65
CA ARG A 136 1.06 2.51 -1.38
C ARG A 136 1.25 3.93 -0.81
N SER A 137 1.73 4.85 -1.64
CA SER A 137 1.94 6.25 -1.24
C SER A 137 0.65 6.95 -0.87
N GLY A 138 -0.44 6.69 -1.60
CA GLY A 138 -1.77 7.19 -1.26
C GLY A 138 -2.26 6.64 0.08
N THR A 139 -2.04 5.36 0.37
CA THR A 139 -2.38 4.77 1.68
C THR A 139 -1.68 5.49 2.83
N LEU A 140 -0.35 5.69 2.75
CA LEU A 140 0.37 6.41 3.82
C LEU A 140 -0.03 7.89 3.90
N LEU A 141 -0.19 8.58 2.76
CA LEU A 141 -0.64 9.97 2.76
C LEU A 141 -2.01 10.10 3.43
N VAL A 142 -2.99 9.29 3.03
CA VAL A 142 -4.34 9.33 3.62
C VAL A 142 -4.25 9.03 5.11
N SER A 143 -3.42 8.07 5.51
CA SER A 143 -3.18 7.75 6.92
C SER A 143 -2.66 8.96 7.70
N TYR A 144 -1.66 9.66 7.18
CA TYR A 144 -1.15 10.89 7.81
C TYR A 144 -2.20 12.00 7.86
N LEU A 145 -2.96 12.22 6.78
CA LEU A 145 -4.00 13.25 6.76
C LEU A 145 -5.15 12.95 7.75
N LEU A 146 -5.44 11.66 7.99
CA LEU A 146 -6.45 11.26 8.99
C LEU A 146 -6.01 11.57 10.42
N SER A 147 -4.71 11.51 10.72
CA SER A 147 -4.19 11.84 12.06
C SER A 147 -4.15 13.34 12.36
N LEU A 148 -4.28 14.20 11.35
CA LEU A 148 -4.29 15.65 11.55
C LEU A 148 -5.66 16.13 12.05
N PRO A 149 -5.71 17.15 12.91
CA PRO A 149 -6.98 17.75 13.33
C PRO A 149 -7.72 18.37 12.14
N GLU A 150 -6.99 19.06 11.27
CA GLU A 150 -7.53 19.72 10.08
C GLU A 150 -6.72 19.37 8.83
N LEU A 151 -7.36 19.46 7.66
CA LEU A 151 -6.66 19.24 6.41
C LEU A 151 -5.77 20.44 6.08
N PRO A 152 -4.48 20.19 5.79
CA PRO A 152 -3.58 21.25 5.35
C PRO A 152 -4.08 21.85 4.04
N PRO A 153 -3.84 23.14 3.82
CA PRO A 153 -4.22 23.79 2.57
C PRO A 153 -3.47 23.17 1.39
N PRO A 154 -4.01 23.30 0.18
CA PRO A 154 -3.27 22.96 -1.02
C PRO A 154 -2.01 23.82 -1.16
N PRO A 155 -1.01 23.38 -1.94
CA PRO A 155 0.21 24.14 -2.12
C PRO A 155 -0.07 25.49 -2.78
N LYS A 156 0.69 26.51 -2.40
CA LYS A 156 0.63 27.85 -3.03
C LYS A 156 1.04 27.75 -4.51
N GLU A 157 0.51 28.64 -5.36
CA GLU A 157 0.91 28.68 -6.78
C GLU A 157 2.44 28.84 -6.90
N GLY A 158 3.08 27.96 -7.69
CA GLY A 158 4.54 27.88 -7.81
C GLY A 158 5.23 26.92 -6.82
N GLY A 159 4.52 26.41 -5.81
CA GLY A 159 5.11 25.65 -4.70
C GLY A 159 5.97 26.54 -3.78
N PRO A 160 6.67 25.98 -2.78
CA PRO A 160 7.72 26.74 -2.08
C PRO A 160 8.72 27.22 -3.13
N HIS A 161 8.85 28.55 -3.24
CA HIS A 161 9.64 29.21 -4.27
C HIS A 161 11.06 28.65 -4.22
N LEU A 162 11.63 28.34 -5.39
CA LEU A 162 13.06 28.16 -5.45
C LEU A 162 13.68 29.50 -5.05
N ASP A 163 14.63 29.49 -4.12
CA ASP A 163 15.49 30.64 -3.92
C ASP A 163 16.30 30.81 -5.21
N ASP A 164 16.03 31.86 -5.98
CA ASP A 164 16.65 32.11 -7.29
C ASP A 164 18.19 32.12 -7.19
N SER A 165 18.73 32.52 -6.03
CA SER A 165 20.18 32.48 -5.77
C SER A 165 20.74 31.05 -5.72
N LYS A 166 19.96 30.09 -5.18
CA LYS A 166 20.32 28.67 -5.13
C LYS A 166 20.15 27.99 -6.48
N VAL A 167 19.18 28.44 -7.28
CA VAL A 167 18.98 27.98 -8.66
C VAL A 167 20.15 28.38 -9.54
N GLU A 168 20.59 29.63 -9.46
CA GLU A 168 21.74 30.08 -10.24
C GLU A 168 23.05 29.42 -9.78
N ALA A 169 23.27 29.29 -8.47
CA ALA A 169 24.42 28.54 -7.95
C ALA A 169 24.41 27.05 -8.40
N LEU A 170 23.23 26.48 -8.65
CA LEU A 170 23.10 25.13 -9.17
C LEU A 170 23.35 25.07 -10.68
N LYS A 171 22.83 26.03 -11.46
CA LYS A 171 23.11 26.16 -12.90
C LYS A 171 24.61 26.32 -13.15
N ASP A 172 25.29 27.11 -12.33
CA ASP A 172 26.74 27.28 -12.40
C ASP A 172 27.50 25.98 -12.13
N LYS A 173 27.05 25.19 -11.13
CA LYS A 173 27.64 23.87 -10.84
C LYS A 173 27.40 22.86 -11.97
N ILE A 174 26.24 22.88 -12.62
CA ILE A 174 25.94 22.02 -13.78
C ILE A 174 26.86 22.39 -14.94
N LYS A 175 26.93 23.69 -15.26
CA LYS A 175 27.78 24.21 -16.33
C LYS A 175 29.24 23.86 -16.08
N GLN A 176 29.73 23.97 -14.85
CA GLN A 176 31.08 23.55 -14.48
C GLN A 176 31.31 22.03 -14.58
N LYS A 177 30.30 21.20 -14.29
CA LYS A 177 30.41 19.74 -14.38
C LYS A 177 30.33 19.22 -15.82
N GLU A 178 29.53 19.88 -16.67
CA GLU A 178 29.47 19.61 -18.11
C GLU A 178 30.73 20.09 -18.82
N ILE A 179 31.31 21.23 -18.42
CA ILE A 179 32.62 21.69 -18.90
C ILE A 179 33.72 20.71 -18.49
N ARG A 180 33.78 20.30 -17.21
CA ARG A 180 34.77 19.30 -16.76
C ARG A 180 34.60 17.92 -17.43
N GLY A 181 33.37 17.47 -17.66
CA GLY A 181 33.10 16.22 -18.36
C GLY A 181 33.39 16.26 -19.87
N ALA A 182 33.46 17.46 -20.47
CA ALA A 182 33.89 17.66 -21.85
C ALA A 182 35.42 17.75 -21.98
N ASP A 183 36.11 18.25 -20.96
CA ASP A 183 37.59 18.34 -20.94
C ASP A 183 38.27 17.00 -20.65
N ASP A 184 37.58 16.04 -20.02
CA ASP A 184 38.09 14.67 -19.77
C ASP A 184 37.85 13.68 -20.94
N ALA A 185 37.30 14.16 -22.07
CA ALA A 185 37.10 13.36 -23.29
C ALA A 185 38.28 13.53 -24.27
N ALA A 186 39.46 13.02 -23.90
CA ALA A 186 40.52 12.70 -24.85
C ALA A 186 40.35 11.25 -25.35
N PRO A 187 40.63 10.95 -26.63
CA PRO A 187 40.34 9.65 -27.22
C PRO A 187 41.43 8.64 -26.82
N ASN A 188 41.05 7.64 -26.02
CA ASN A 188 41.81 6.38 -25.98
C ASN A 188 41.13 5.39 -26.92
N ASP A 189 41.80 5.19 -28.04
CA ASP A 189 41.62 4.13 -29.01
C ASP A 189 42.18 2.83 -28.41
N GLU A 190 41.32 1.95 -27.91
CA GLU A 190 41.59 0.52 -27.89
C GLU A 190 40.30 -0.23 -28.24
N THR A 191 40.32 -0.77 -29.46
CA THR A 191 39.44 -1.83 -29.95
C THR A 191 39.51 -3.05 -29.05
N GLU A 192 38.36 -3.59 -28.61
CA GLU A 192 38.20 -5.04 -28.49
C GLU A 192 36.72 -5.46 -28.50
N ASP A 193 36.48 -6.33 -29.49
CA ASP A 193 35.35 -7.16 -29.89
C ASP A 193 34.02 -7.21 -29.13
N VAL A 194 32.99 -7.06 -29.97
CA VAL A 194 31.61 -7.50 -29.76
C VAL A 194 31.57 -9.03 -29.71
N GLN A 195 31.21 -9.59 -28.57
CA GLN A 195 30.61 -10.93 -28.51
C GLN A 195 29.15 -10.85 -28.03
N THR A 196 28.26 -11.04 -29.00
CA THR A 196 26.85 -11.39 -28.83
C THR A 196 26.72 -12.85 -28.40
N GLU A 197 26.26 -13.11 -27.18
CA GLU A 197 25.53 -14.32 -26.76
C GLU A 197 24.54 -13.85 -25.67
N GLY A 198 23.21 -14.02 -25.75
CA GLY A 198 22.49 -15.27 -25.93
C GLY A 198 21.84 -15.61 -24.59
N GLU A 199 20.57 -15.20 -24.38
CA GLU A 199 19.77 -15.57 -23.21
C GLU A 199 19.66 -17.11 -23.07
N VAL A 200 20.07 -17.67 -21.93
CA VAL A 200 19.53 -18.93 -21.41
C VAL A 200 19.40 -18.88 -19.88
N LEU A 201 18.19 -19.17 -19.42
CA LEU A 201 17.80 -19.44 -18.03
C LEU A 201 18.44 -20.74 -17.53
N SER A 202 19.06 -20.76 -16.34
CA SER A 202 19.12 -21.96 -15.50
C SER A 202 19.33 -21.64 -14.02
N GLU A 203 18.83 -22.54 -13.19
CA GLU A 203 18.74 -22.50 -11.74
C GLU A 203 20.03 -22.95 -11.02
N ALA A 204 20.10 -22.60 -9.73
CA ALA A 204 20.61 -23.39 -8.61
C ALA A 204 22.00 -23.04 -7.99
N GLN A 205 21.94 -23.03 -6.65
CA GLN A 205 22.94 -23.47 -5.65
C GLN A 205 24.15 -22.59 -5.32
N GLY A 206 24.12 -22.09 -4.07
CA GLY A 206 25.05 -22.43 -2.99
C GLY A 206 26.55 -22.25 -3.23
N GLY A 207 27.13 -21.24 -2.59
CA GLY A 207 28.58 -21.09 -2.42
C GLY A 207 28.88 -20.12 -1.29
N ASP A 208 29.47 -20.68 -0.23
CA ASP A 208 30.00 -20.03 0.97
C ASP A 208 31.31 -19.28 0.63
N SER A 209 31.48 -18.07 1.18
CA SER A 209 32.81 -17.47 1.36
C SER A 209 32.74 -16.34 2.39
N SER A 210 33.27 -16.65 3.57
CA SER A 210 33.67 -15.77 4.66
C SER A 210 34.67 -14.69 4.24
N GLU A 211 34.51 -13.47 4.75
CA GLU A 211 35.62 -12.53 4.98
C GLU A 211 35.25 -11.56 6.13
N GLU A 212 35.90 -11.77 7.28
CA GLU A 212 36.18 -10.80 8.35
C GLU A 212 37.10 -9.68 7.78
N ASP A 213 37.29 -8.48 8.30
CA ASP A 213 36.89 -7.73 9.49
C ASP A 213 37.29 -6.25 9.20
N THR A 214 36.67 -5.27 9.87
CA THR A 214 37.40 -4.14 10.53
C THR A 214 36.42 -3.14 11.14
N VAL A 215 36.48 -3.07 12.47
CA VAL A 215 35.66 -2.23 13.36
C VAL A 215 36.26 -0.82 13.45
N SER A 216 35.45 0.22 13.27
CA SER A 216 35.79 1.60 13.69
C SER A 216 34.69 2.20 14.56
N ALA A 217 35.08 2.78 15.70
CA ALA A 217 34.26 3.18 16.85
C ALA A 217 33.21 4.29 16.57
N PRO A 218 32.10 4.35 17.35
CA PRO A 218 31.02 5.33 17.13
C PRO A 218 31.30 6.69 17.79
N GLY A 219 31.05 7.76 17.04
CA GLY A 219 31.04 9.15 17.54
C GLY A 219 29.85 9.50 18.43
N PRO A 220 29.84 10.69 19.07
CA PRO A 220 28.93 11.02 20.16
C PRO A 220 27.48 11.26 19.67
N LYS A 221 26.52 10.66 20.39
CA LYS A 221 25.08 10.76 20.14
C LYS A 221 24.55 12.16 20.53
N PRO A 222 23.71 12.82 19.73
CA PRO A 222 23.05 14.07 20.11
C PRO A 222 21.98 13.81 21.18
N GLN A 223 21.95 14.65 22.22
CA GLN A 223 20.92 14.63 23.26
C GLN A 223 19.57 15.08 22.71
N LEU A 224 18.52 14.30 23.01
CA LEU A 224 17.13 14.56 22.62
C LEU A 224 16.50 15.58 23.59
N ILE A 225 15.97 16.67 23.07
CA ILE A 225 15.07 17.57 23.81
C ILE A 225 13.64 17.10 23.57
N ARG A 226 12.91 16.79 24.66
CA ARG A 226 11.50 16.38 24.64
C ARG A 226 10.61 17.61 24.44
N HIS A 227 9.67 17.54 23.50
CA HIS A 227 8.51 18.42 23.46
C HIS A 227 7.25 17.55 23.53
N ASP A 228 6.51 17.68 24.61
CA ASP A 228 5.23 17.01 24.80
C ASP A 228 4.17 17.70 23.93
N THR A 229 3.73 17.04 22.86
CA THR A 229 2.59 17.50 22.06
C THR A 229 1.37 16.64 22.37
N HIS A 230 0.54 17.13 23.29
CA HIS A 230 -0.78 16.57 23.58
C HIS A 230 -1.73 16.84 22.39
N VAL A 231 -2.35 15.78 21.85
CA VAL A 231 -3.32 15.86 20.75
C VAL A 231 -4.72 15.64 21.31
N GLU A 232 -5.52 16.70 21.40
CA GLU A 232 -6.95 16.62 21.71
C GLU A 232 -7.76 16.24 20.44
N PRO A 233 -8.70 15.28 20.50
CA PRO A 233 -9.49 14.88 19.35
C PRO A 233 -10.63 15.87 19.07
N VAL A 234 -10.71 16.37 17.83
CA VAL A 234 -11.81 17.20 17.34
C VAL A 234 -12.69 16.37 16.39
N ALA A 235 -13.82 15.89 16.90
CA ALA A 235 -14.97 15.45 16.10
C ALA A 235 -16.23 15.51 16.96
N SER A 236 -17.36 15.91 16.37
CA SER A 236 -18.68 15.81 17.01
C SER A 236 -18.92 14.39 17.52
N PRO A 237 -19.63 14.20 18.65
CA PRO A 237 -19.81 12.88 19.23
C PRO A 237 -20.63 11.99 18.28
N ILE A 238 -19.94 11.09 17.59
CA ILE A 238 -20.52 9.84 17.07
C ILE A 238 -21.13 9.13 18.29
N PRO A 239 -22.34 8.53 18.20
CA PRO A 239 -23.03 7.93 19.34
C PRO A 239 -22.08 7.12 20.23
N ASP A 240 -22.11 7.42 21.53
CA ASP A 240 -21.35 6.73 22.57
C ASP A 240 -21.65 5.23 22.46
N GLN A 241 -20.68 4.45 22.01
CA GLN A 241 -20.84 3.00 22.02
C GLN A 241 -20.72 2.52 23.47
N PRO A 242 -21.61 1.63 23.94
CA PRO A 242 -21.46 1.01 25.25
C PRO A 242 -20.04 0.48 25.43
N LYS A 243 -19.46 0.66 26.63
CA LYS A 243 -18.17 0.05 26.98
C LYS A 243 -18.20 -1.44 26.62
N ASN A 244 -17.22 -1.90 25.84
CA ASN A 244 -17.07 -3.27 25.36
C ASN A 244 -18.05 -3.74 24.27
N SER A 245 -18.66 -2.82 23.53
CA SER A 245 -19.44 -3.14 22.33
C SER A 245 -18.81 -2.51 21.09
N TYR A 246 -18.90 -3.20 19.96
CA TYR A 246 -18.46 -2.69 18.66
C TYR A 246 -19.50 -3.00 17.60
N THR A 247 -19.93 -1.95 16.88
CA THR A 247 -20.81 -2.09 15.72
C THR A 247 -19.97 -2.27 14.44
N PRO A 248 -20.11 -3.38 13.69
CA PRO A 248 -19.26 -3.66 12.54
C PRO A 248 -19.50 -2.66 11.40
N ILE A 249 -18.42 -2.37 10.67
CA ILE A 249 -18.51 -1.61 9.41
C ILE A 249 -18.75 -2.57 8.23
N GLY A 250 -19.46 -2.09 7.23
CA GLY A 250 -19.71 -2.82 5.99
C GLY A 250 -18.41 -3.01 5.18
N ILE A 251 -18.42 -4.01 4.31
CA ILE A 251 -17.26 -4.30 3.45
C ILE A 251 -17.08 -3.24 2.37
N GLY A 252 -18.19 -2.75 1.82
CA GLY A 252 -18.23 -1.77 0.74
C GLY A 252 -18.12 -0.33 1.20
N ASP A 253 -17.70 0.52 0.28
CA ASP A 253 -17.74 1.99 0.36
C ASP A 253 -18.70 2.61 -0.67
N GLU A 254 -19.52 1.76 -1.31
CA GLU A 254 -20.46 2.13 -2.38
C GLU A 254 -21.80 2.67 -1.89
N GLU A 255 -22.20 2.31 -0.68
CA GLU A 255 -23.48 2.70 -0.11
C GLU A 255 -23.47 4.16 0.35
N LEU A 256 -24.68 4.71 0.52
CA LEU A 256 -24.89 6.05 1.07
C LEU A 256 -24.42 6.11 2.54
N LEU A 257 -24.01 7.29 3.01
CA LEU A 257 -23.42 7.48 4.35
C LEU A 257 -24.40 7.09 5.49
N GLU A 258 -25.70 7.19 5.23
CA GLU A 258 -26.77 6.84 6.15
C GLU A 258 -26.98 5.33 6.27
N ALA A 259 -26.51 4.54 5.30
CA ALA A 259 -26.71 3.10 5.27
C ALA A 259 -26.02 2.38 6.45
N PRO A 260 -26.53 1.19 6.86
CA PRO A 260 -25.88 0.36 7.85
C PRO A 260 -24.42 0.05 7.48
N GLY A 261 -23.51 0.05 8.46
CA GLY A 261 -22.10 -0.24 8.22
C GLY A 261 -21.29 0.85 7.52
N GLN A 262 -21.85 2.04 7.26
CA GLN A 262 -21.12 3.23 6.78
C GLN A 262 -20.84 4.25 7.90
N TRP A 263 -21.07 3.88 9.15
CA TRP A 263 -21.04 4.81 10.29
C TRP A 263 -19.65 5.44 10.52
N ASP A 264 -18.57 4.74 10.16
CA ASP A 264 -17.19 5.22 10.22
C ASP A 264 -16.90 6.38 9.26
N ARG A 265 -17.76 6.61 8.27
CA ARG A 265 -17.60 7.65 7.26
C ARG A 265 -18.50 8.87 7.49
N ARG A 266 -19.40 8.81 8.48
CA ARG A 266 -20.44 9.84 8.69
C ARG A 266 -19.90 11.20 9.12
N ASP A 267 -18.66 11.26 9.62
CA ASP A 267 -17.99 12.53 9.89
C ASP A 267 -17.49 13.24 8.61
N GLY A 268 -17.55 12.57 7.46
CA GLY A 268 -17.12 13.06 6.15
C GLY A 268 -15.60 13.23 5.99
N LYS A 269 -14.80 13.03 7.04
CA LYS A 269 -13.35 13.33 7.04
C LYS A 269 -12.61 12.44 6.05
N LEU A 270 -12.87 11.13 6.10
CA LEU A 270 -12.21 10.16 5.22
C LEU A 270 -12.52 10.43 3.74
N ASP A 271 -13.79 10.71 3.41
CA ASP A 271 -14.22 11.00 2.05
C ASP A 271 -13.64 12.31 1.52
N ALA A 272 -13.57 13.34 2.37
CA ALA A 272 -12.90 14.60 2.04
C ALA A 272 -11.41 14.37 1.72
N ILE A 273 -10.71 13.55 2.52
CA ILE A 273 -9.31 13.20 2.29
C ILE A 273 -9.11 12.42 0.98
N PHE A 274 -9.99 11.46 0.67
CA PHE A 274 -9.93 10.73 -0.60
C PHE A 274 -10.13 11.64 -1.81
N SER A 275 -11.07 12.60 -1.70
CA SER A 275 -11.27 13.63 -2.72
C SER A 275 -10.03 14.51 -2.87
N PHE A 276 -9.48 14.99 -1.75
CA PHE A 276 -8.27 15.81 -1.70
C PHE A 276 -7.08 15.10 -2.38
N HIS A 277 -6.78 13.86 -1.98
CA HIS A 277 -5.72 13.06 -2.62
C HIS A 277 -5.93 12.89 -4.13
N SER A 278 -7.14 12.52 -4.56
CA SER A 278 -7.43 12.31 -6.00
C SER A 278 -7.25 13.58 -6.81
N SER A 279 -7.71 14.72 -6.27
CA SER A 279 -7.65 16.01 -6.95
C SER A 279 -6.21 16.46 -7.23
N ARG A 280 -5.25 16.02 -6.41
CA ARG A 280 -3.84 16.43 -6.49
C ARG A 280 -2.98 15.45 -7.27
N ARG A 281 -3.17 14.14 -7.10
CA ARG A 281 -2.27 13.15 -7.71
C ARG A 281 -2.62 12.79 -9.16
N MET A 282 -3.91 12.84 -9.51
CA MET A 282 -4.41 12.38 -10.80
C MET A 282 -4.79 13.57 -11.69
N LYS A 283 -4.48 13.51 -12.99
CA LYS A 283 -5.00 14.47 -13.97
C LYS A 283 -6.54 14.45 -13.97
N PRO A 284 -7.22 15.58 -14.19
CA PRO A 284 -8.67 15.60 -14.32
C PRO A 284 -9.15 14.61 -15.39
N SER A 285 -10.03 13.68 -15.03
CA SER A 285 -10.69 12.75 -15.94
C SER A 285 -12.19 12.99 -15.89
N THR A 286 -12.84 13.00 -17.05
CA THR A 286 -14.25 13.37 -17.26
C THR A 286 -15.24 12.25 -17.00
N THR A 287 -14.81 11.01 -16.70
CA THR A 287 -15.69 9.82 -16.90
C THR A 287 -15.75 8.78 -15.77
N LYS A 288 -15.04 8.92 -14.63
CA LYS A 288 -15.21 8.00 -13.48
C LYS A 288 -15.11 8.73 -12.14
N ALA A 289 -16.00 8.35 -11.21
CA ALA A 289 -15.96 8.79 -9.82
C ALA A 289 -14.55 8.61 -9.24
N ARG A 290 -13.98 9.70 -8.72
CA ARG A 290 -12.62 9.75 -8.18
C ARG A 290 -12.57 9.04 -6.81
N ARG A 291 -12.43 7.71 -6.82
CA ARG A 291 -12.23 6.93 -5.58
C ARG A 291 -10.77 7.03 -5.12
N GLY A 292 -10.40 8.15 -4.47
CA GLY A 292 -9.17 8.32 -3.67
C GLY A 292 -8.01 7.39 -3.99
N VAL A 293 -7.78 6.46 -3.07
CA VAL A 293 -6.88 5.32 -3.25
C VAL A 293 -7.57 4.27 -4.13
N SER A 294 -6.96 3.92 -5.27
CA SER A 294 -7.66 3.11 -6.30
C SER A 294 -7.86 1.64 -5.94
N ILE A 295 -7.13 1.09 -4.96
CA ILE A 295 -7.19 -0.32 -4.54
C ILE A 295 -8.20 -0.45 -3.41
N ALA A 296 -9.15 -1.38 -3.52
CA ALA A 296 -10.27 -1.50 -2.58
C ALA A 296 -9.81 -1.86 -1.18
N SER A 297 -8.94 -2.85 -1.04
CA SER A 297 -8.36 -3.22 0.25
C SER A 297 -7.59 -2.07 0.91
N GLN A 298 -6.91 -1.22 0.13
CA GLN A 298 -6.21 -0.07 0.71
C GLN A 298 -7.18 1.01 1.21
N ARG A 299 -8.34 1.21 0.56
CA ARG A 299 -9.38 2.10 1.08
C ARG A 299 -9.99 1.56 2.37
N ARG A 300 -10.23 0.24 2.42
CA ARG A 300 -10.69 -0.46 3.63
C ARG A 300 -9.70 -0.29 4.80
N TRP A 301 -8.40 -0.36 4.54
CA TRP A 301 -7.37 -0.06 5.55
C TRP A 301 -7.44 1.37 6.07
N CYS A 302 -7.73 2.35 5.22
CA CYS A 302 -7.90 3.74 5.65
C CYS A 302 -9.13 3.89 6.56
N ARG A 303 -10.21 3.14 6.32
CA ARG A 303 -11.39 3.07 7.21
C ARG A 303 -11.02 2.49 8.58
N TYR A 304 -10.29 1.38 8.60
CA TYR A 304 -9.81 0.78 9.86
C TYR A 304 -8.95 1.76 10.65
N LEU A 305 -8.00 2.42 10.00
CA LEU A 305 -7.11 3.37 10.65
C LEU A 305 -7.85 4.61 11.17
N HIS A 306 -8.84 5.10 10.43
CA HIS A 306 -9.71 6.19 10.88
C HIS A 306 -10.38 5.86 12.22
N LEU A 307 -10.92 4.64 12.34
CA LEU A 307 -11.49 4.15 13.59
C LEU A 307 -10.46 4.07 14.72
N LEU A 308 -9.25 3.62 14.44
CA LEU A 308 -8.17 3.56 15.42
C LEU A 308 -7.80 4.96 15.94
N PHE A 309 -7.63 5.95 15.04
CA PHE A 309 -7.34 7.33 15.45
C PHE A 309 -8.47 8.01 16.20
N LEU A 310 -9.72 7.60 15.96
CA LEU A 310 -10.88 8.05 16.73
C LEU A 310 -11.09 7.27 18.06
N LYS A 311 -10.20 6.33 18.40
CA LYS A 311 -10.35 5.41 19.55
C LYS A 311 -11.68 4.65 19.53
N LYS A 312 -12.13 4.27 18.33
CA LYS A 312 -13.36 3.55 18.02
C LYS A 312 -13.10 2.22 17.31
N GLY A 313 -11.88 1.70 17.42
CA GLY A 313 -11.52 0.39 16.93
C GLY A 313 -12.20 -0.75 17.74
N PRO A 314 -12.37 -1.93 17.15
CA PRO A 314 -12.89 -3.10 17.83
C PRO A 314 -11.96 -3.56 18.97
N VAL A 315 -12.53 -3.96 20.10
CA VAL A 315 -11.79 -4.37 21.30
C VAL A 315 -10.93 -5.60 21.00
N SER A 316 -11.43 -6.54 20.20
CA SER A 316 -10.69 -7.75 19.87
C SER A 316 -9.43 -7.48 19.04
N TYR A 317 -9.41 -6.40 18.25
CA TYR A 317 -8.21 -6.01 17.49
C TYR A 317 -7.13 -5.43 18.42
N LEU A 318 -7.56 -4.54 19.33
CA LEU A 318 -6.69 -3.86 20.30
C LEU A 318 -6.12 -4.87 21.31
N ALA A 319 -6.97 -5.72 21.88
CA ALA A 319 -6.57 -6.76 22.82
C ALA A 319 -5.88 -7.97 22.14
N ASN A 320 -5.91 -8.04 20.79
CA ASN A 320 -5.43 -9.18 20.03
C ASN A 320 -6.03 -10.52 20.48
N THR A 321 -7.36 -10.54 20.63
CA THR A 321 -8.13 -11.70 21.11
C THR A 321 -9.16 -12.18 20.09
N GLY A 322 -9.65 -13.40 20.30
CA GLY A 322 -10.72 -14.00 19.50
C GLY A 322 -10.25 -14.65 18.20
N HIS A 323 -11.01 -15.66 17.78
CA HIS A 323 -10.70 -16.47 16.61
C HIS A 323 -11.96 -16.74 15.81
N VAL A 324 -11.79 -16.90 14.50
CA VAL A 324 -12.88 -17.26 13.60
C VAL A 324 -12.44 -18.40 12.68
N ARG A 325 -13.32 -19.37 12.49
CA ARG A 325 -13.12 -20.47 11.54
C ARG A 325 -13.63 -20.04 10.16
N LEU A 326 -12.81 -20.18 9.13
CA LEU A 326 -13.24 -20.01 7.75
C LEU A 326 -14.00 -21.25 7.30
N LEU A 327 -15.31 -21.13 7.09
CA LEU A 327 -16.17 -22.24 6.69
C LEU A 327 -16.15 -22.46 5.17
N SER A 328 -16.39 -21.38 4.41
CA SER A 328 -16.45 -21.47 2.95
C SER A 328 -16.28 -20.12 2.27
N VAL A 329 -15.97 -20.20 0.98
CA VAL A 329 -15.94 -19.08 0.04
C VAL A 329 -16.75 -19.46 -1.20
N THR A 330 -17.82 -18.73 -1.48
CA THR A 330 -18.64 -18.93 -2.68
C THR A 330 -18.33 -17.85 -3.71
N LEU A 331 -17.87 -18.26 -4.89
CA LEU A 331 -17.63 -17.39 -6.04
C LEU A 331 -18.85 -17.37 -6.94
N VAL A 332 -19.41 -16.18 -7.19
CA VAL A 332 -20.52 -16.00 -8.14
C VAL A 332 -19.99 -15.29 -9.38
N LEU A 333 -19.96 -15.98 -10.52
CA LEU A 333 -19.41 -15.48 -11.79
C LEU A 333 -20.51 -15.28 -12.83
N LYS A 334 -20.48 -14.14 -13.53
CA LYS A 334 -21.28 -13.89 -14.74
C LYS A 334 -20.96 -14.93 -15.81
N ARG A 335 -22.01 -15.47 -16.43
CA ARG A 335 -21.82 -16.38 -17.57
C ARG A 335 -21.14 -15.65 -18.73
N PRO A 336 -20.19 -16.29 -19.42
CA PRO A 336 -19.52 -15.69 -20.58
C PRO A 336 -20.54 -15.33 -21.67
N HIS A 337 -20.43 -14.13 -22.25
CA HIS A 337 -21.27 -13.69 -23.36
C HIS A 337 -20.41 -13.16 -24.53
N GLY A 338 -20.90 -13.31 -25.77
CA GLY A 338 -20.26 -12.77 -26.97
C GLY A 338 -18.81 -13.19 -27.16
N TRP A 339 -17.89 -12.21 -27.21
CA TRP A 339 -16.44 -12.40 -27.42
C TRP A 339 -15.73 -13.18 -26.29
N GLN A 340 -16.38 -13.38 -25.14
CA GLN A 340 -15.86 -14.16 -24.02
C GLN A 340 -16.14 -15.66 -24.15
N LYS A 341 -16.87 -16.11 -25.19
CA LYS A 341 -17.17 -17.53 -25.45
C LYS A 341 -15.93 -18.44 -25.55
N PRO A 342 -14.77 -18.02 -26.11
CA PRO A 342 -13.55 -18.85 -26.08
C PRO A 342 -13.00 -19.06 -24.66
N LEU A 343 -13.27 -18.13 -23.74
CA LEU A 343 -12.96 -18.28 -22.30
C LEU A 343 -14.03 -19.08 -21.56
N ALA A 344 -15.14 -19.44 -22.22
CA ALA A 344 -16.20 -20.22 -21.60
C ALA A 344 -15.77 -21.65 -21.27
N SER A 345 -14.83 -22.26 -22.00
CA SER A 345 -14.29 -23.57 -21.62
C SER A 345 -13.53 -23.53 -20.28
N LEU A 346 -12.92 -22.38 -19.95
CA LEU A 346 -12.24 -22.13 -18.67
C LEU A 346 -13.22 -21.82 -17.53
N VAL A 347 -14.34 -21.17 -17.84
CA VAL A 347 -15.38 -20.70 -16.89
C VAL A 347 -16.52 -21.71 -16.69
N VAL A 348 -16.78 -22.56 -17.68
CA VAL A 348 -17.88 -23.53 -17.74
C VAL A 348 -17.36 -24.98 -17.70
N GLY A 349 -16.05 -25.21 -17.88
CA GLY A 349 -15.46 -26.55 -17.85
C GLY A 349 -15.93 -27.40 -19.03
N GLY A 350 -15.29 -27.24 -20.19
CA GLY A 350 -15.56 -28.08 -21.37
C GLY A 350 -14.82 -29.42 -21.30
N ASN A 351 -15.56 -30.54 -21.40
CA ASN A 351 -15.09 -31.93 -21.47
C ASN A 351 -14.17 -32.39 -20.32
N GLY A 352 -14.79 -32.77 -19.20
CA GLY A 352 -14.21 -33.72 -18.22
C GLY A 352 -13.11 -33.18 -17.30
N GLY A 353 -12.56 -32.00 -17.54
CA GLY A 353 -11.70 -31.28 -16.61
C GLY A 353 -12.40 -30.01 -16.14
N GLN A 354 -12.98 -30.00 -14.92
CA GLN A 354 -13.39 -28.75 -14.28
C GLN A 354 -12.20 -27.77 -14.32
N GLY A 355 -12.40 -26.56 -14.84
CA GLY A 355 -11.53 -25.44 -14.52
C GLY A 355 -11.66 -25.20 -13.02
N LYS A 356 -10.82 -25.85 -12.20
CA LYS A 356 -10.99 -25.88 -10.75
C LYS A 356 -10.86 -24.46 -10.22
N ALA A 357 -11.99 -23.86 -9.86
CA ALA A 357 -12.02 -22.66 -9.06
C ALA A 357 -11.33 -22.96 -7.72
N GLY A 358 -10.63 -21.98 -7.18
CA GLY A 358 -9.99 -22.13 -5.88
C GLY A 358 -9.64 -20.80 -5.27
N ALA A 359 -9.26 -20.86 -4.01
CA ALA A 359 -8.81 -19.70 -3.28
C ALA A 359 -7.58 -20.04 -2.45
N THR A 360 -6.73 -19.05 -2.24
CA THR A 360 -5.57 -19.16 -1.34
C THR A 360 -5.71 -18.13 -0.24
N VAL A 361 -5.50 -18.56 1.00
CA VAL A 361 -5.49 -17.70 2.18
C VAL A 361 -4.05 -17.44 2.57
N ALA A 362 -3.70 -16.16 2.70
CA ALA A 362 -2.37 -15.72 3.08
C ALA A 362 -2.44 -14.59 4.11
N ARG A 363 -1.38 -14.40 4.87
CA ARG A 363 -1.21 -13.23 5.75
C ARG A 363 0.24 -12.77 5.76
N TYR A 364 0.52 -11.61 6.36
CA TYR A 364 1.91 -11.25 6.65
C TYR A 364 2.49 -12.21 7.68
N LYS A 365 3.81 -12.46 7.61
CA LYS A 365 4.52 -13.29 8.60
C LYS A 365 4.21 -12.83 10.02
N ASP A 366 4.00 -13.78 10.92
CA ASP A 366 3.47 -13.50 12.26
C ASP A 366 4.46 -12.72 13.09
N GLU A 367 5.75 -13.07 12.97
CA GLU A 367 6.87 -12.42 13.65
C GLU A 367 7.00 -10.95 13.21
N TYR A 368 6.78 -10.67 11.92
CA TYR A 368 6.83 -9.30 11.41
C TYR A 368 5.76 -8.41 12.04
N VAL A 369 4.51 -8.89 12.06
CA VAL A 369 3.41 -8.09 12.62
C VAL A 369 3.47 -8.01 14.13
N ALA A 370 3.95 -9.07 14.80
CA ALA A 370 4.22 -9.03 16.24
C ALA A 370 5.28 -7.96 16.57
N GLN A 371 6.35 -7.86 15.79
CA GLN A 371 7.35 -6.80 15.94
C GLN A 371 6.75 -5.40 15.73
N LEU A 372 5.93 -5.20 14.68
CA LEU A 372 5.27 -3.91 14.45
C LEU A 372 4.34 -3.53 15.61
N ARG A 373 3.58 -4.48 16.16
CA ARG A 373 2.74 -4.25 17.35
C ARG A 373 3.60 -3.88 18.57
N ALA A 374 4.69 -4.59 18.81
CA ALA A 374 5.61 -4.31 19.92
C ALA A 374 6.27 -2.91 19.83
N LEU A 375 6.38 -2.34 18.63
CA LEU A 375 6.85 -0.96 18.41
C LEU A 375 5.77 0.12 18.65
N GLY A 376 4.54 -0.27 19.02
CA GLY A 376 3.39 0.63 19.23
C GLY A 376 2.52 0.80 17.98
N GLY A 377 2.42 -0.23 17.14
CA GLY A 377 1.61 -0.18 15.91
C GLY A 377 0.12 -0.47 16.11
N ASP A 378 -0.40 -0.62 17.32
CA ASP A 378 -1.82 -0.90 17.58
C ASP A 378 -2.75 0.30 17.31
N GLY A 379 -2.21 1.52 17.30
CA GLY A 379 -2.96 2.75 17.05
C GLY A 379 -3.33 3.51 18.32
N GLU A 380 -2.95 3.04 19.51
CA GLU A 380 -3.08 3.79 20.76
C GLU A 380 -1.80 4.60 21.03
N GLY A 381 -1.92 5.93 21.06
CA GLY A 381 -0.84 6.84 21.47
C GLY A 381 0.19 7.15 20.38
N VAL A 382 0.33 8.44 20.07
CA VAL A 382 1.39 8.98 19.18
C VAL A 382 2.66 9.31 20.00
N GLU A 383 2.78 8.79 21.21
CA GLU A 383 3.82 9.16 22.18
C GLU A 383 4.86 8.04 22.32
N GLY A 384 6.14 8.41 22.21
CA GLY A 384 7.29 7.51 22.32
C GLY A 384 8.54 8.07 21.63
N ASP A 385 9.73 7.62 22.04
CA ASP A 385 10.98 8.01 21.39
C ASP A 385 11.03 7.47 19.94
N ILE A 386 11.29 8.35 18.97
CA ILE A 386 11.30 7.98 17.56
C ILE A 386 12.71 7.61 17.12
N THR A 387 12.86 6.34 16.75
CA THR A 387 14.03 5.86 16.01
C THR A 387 13.85 6.20 14.53
N TRP A 388 14.73 7.05 14.00
CA TRP A 388 14.76 7.38 12.57
C TRP A 388 15.22 6.18 11.74
N GLY A 389 14.65 6.02 10.55
CA GLY A 389 14.98 4.95 9.60
C GLY A 389 13.85 3.96 9.33
N GLY A 390 12.71 4.12 10.01
CA GLY A 390 11.54 3.27 9.87
C GLY A 390 11.69 1.90 10.55
N VAL A 391 11.01 0.88 10.01
CA VAL A 391 10.82 -0.43 10.67
C VAL A 391 11.52 -1.58 9.96
N ALA A 392 12.14 -1.32 8.80
CA ALA A 392 12.69 -2.38 7.95
C ALA A 392 14.14 -2.76 8.26
N GLY A 393 14.89 -1.90 8.97
CA GLY A 393 16.28 -2.16 9.34
C GLY A 393 17.15 -2.73 8.21
N ASP A 394 17.78 -3.86 8.50
CA ASP A 394 18.64 -4.71 7.66
C ASP A 394 17.88 -5.50 6.57
N GLY A 395 16.55 -5.46 6.58
CA GLY A 395 15.68 -6.11 5.61
C GLY A 395 15.25 -7.53 5.96
N VAL A 396 15.31 -7.93 7.25
CA VAL A 396 14.86 -9.26 7.74
C VAL A 396 13.56 -9.75 7.09
N TYR A 397 12.57 -8.86 6.95
CA TYR A 397 11.24 -9.25 6.47
C TYR A 397 10.99 -8.98 5.00
N ASP A 398 11.75 -8.08 4.36
CA ASP A 398 11.45 -7.56 3.03
C ASP A 398 12.56 -7.81 1.97
N ASN A 399 13.60 -8.56 2.36
CA ASN A 399 14.54 -9.24 1.45
C ASN A 399 13.97 -10.53 0.83
N ALA A 400 12.78 -10.94 1.28
CA ALA A 400 12.07 -12.11 0.77
C ALA A 400 10.57 -11.86 0.72
N LYS A 401 9.80 -12.89 0.36
CA LYS A 401 8.34 -12.82 0.34
C LYS A 401 7.78 -12.54 1.74
N MET A 402 7.14 -11.39 1.89
CA MET A 402 6.53 -10.92 3.16
C MET A 402 5.25 -11.68 3.54
N LEU A 403 4.65 -12.41 2.60
CA LEU A 403 3.36 -13.09 2.76
C LEU A 403 3.52 -14.61 2.81
N LYS A 404 2.93 -15.23 3.84
CA LYS A 404 2.82 -16.67 4.00
C LYS A 404 1.44 -17.13 3.56
N VAL A 405 1.38 -18.07 2.61
CA VAL A 405 0.14 -18.80 2.28
C VAL A 405 0.03 -19.94 3.27
N PHE A 406 -1.12 -20.09 3.93
CA PHE A 406 -1.32 -21.11 4.95
C PHE A 406 -2.57 -21.98 4.74
N ALA A 407 -3.46 -21.58 3.82
CA ALA A 407 -4.57 -22.42 3.42
C ALA A 407 -4.87 -22.30 1.92
N LYS A 408 -5.45 -23.36 1.36
CA LYS A 408 -5.98 -23.40 -0.01
C LYS A 408 -7.36 -24.02 0.05
N LEU A 409 -8.34 -23.37 -0.55
CA LEU A 409 -9.71 -23.86 -0.66
C LEU A 409 -9.90 -24.48 -2.04
N ALA A 410 -10.66 -25.57 -2.08
CA ALA A 410 -10.97 -26.33 -3.28
C ALA A 410 -12.49 -26.48 -3.41
N PRO A 411 -13.01 -26.84 -4.61
CA PRO A 411 -14.43 -27.12 -4.77
C PRO A 411 -14.90 -28.18 -3.78
N GLY A 412 -16.02 -27.92 -3.12
CA GLY A 412 -16.65 -28.87 -2.20
C GLY A 412 -18.08 -28.45 -1.86
N ASP A 413 -18.78 -29.36 -1.19
CA ASP A 413 -20.18 -29.16 -0.83
C ASP A 413 -20.30 -28.16 0.32
N VAL A 414 -21.35 -27.35 0.29
CA VAL A 414 -21.75 -26.47 1.38
C VAL A 414 -23.08 -26.95 1.95
N ASP A 415 -23.21 -26.83 3.26
CA ASP A 415 -24.39 -27.15 4.07
C ASP A 415 -25.61 -26.26 3.75
N ASP A 416 -25.38 -25.06 3.22
CA ASP A 416 -26.44 -24.07 2.98
C ASP A 416 -26.49 -23.58 1.53
N LYS A 417 -27.57 -23.93 0.81
CA LYS A 417 -27.84 -23.47 -0.56
C LYS A 417 -28.47 -22.06 -0.62
N THR A 418 -28.87 -21.48 0.50
CA THR A 418 -29.51 -20.15 0.57
C THR A 418 -28.51 -18.99 0.47
N LEU A 419 -27.21 -19.27 0.40
CA LEU A 419 -26.16 -18.26 0.23
C LEU A 419 -26.30 -17.48 -1.09
N VAL A 420 -26.95 -18.09 -2.08
CA VAL A 420 -27.26 -17.47 -3.36
C VAL A 420 -28.77 -17.21 -3.46
N GLU A 421 -29.15 -16.13 -4.12
CA GLU A 421 -30.56 -15.79 -4.31
C GLU A 421 -31.22 -16.88 -5.17
N PRO A 422 -32.50 -17.22 -4.94
CA PRO A 422 -33.20 -18.21 -5.77
C PRO A 422 -33.12 -17.85 -7.26
N GLY A 423 -32.66 -18.80 -8.08
CA GLY A 423 -32.45 -18.61 -9.52
C GLY A 423 -31.11 -17.94 -9.91
N GLU A 424 -30.24 -17.58 -8.96
CA GLU A 424 -28.87 -17.13 -9.30
C GLU A 424 -28.08 -18.24 -9.99
N GLU A 425 -28.24 -19.51 -9.60
CA GLU A 425 -27.56 -20.64 -10.24
C GLU A 425 -27.97 -20.81 -11.71
N ASP A 426 -29.20 -20.40 -12.05
CA ASP A 426 -29.70 -20.39 -13.43
C ASP A 426 -29.15 -19.24 -14.28
N GLN A 427 -28.54 -18.22 -13.65
CA GLN A 427 -28.03 -17.02 -14.33
C GLN A 427 -26.51 -16.87 -14.25
N TYR A 428 -25.89 -17.44 -13.22
CA TYR A 428 -24.47 -17.29 -12.87
C TYR A 428 -23.81 -18.67 -12.73
N ASN A 429 -22.49 -18.70 -12.87
CA ASN A 429 -21.69 -19.86 -12.47
C ASN A 429 -21.29 -19.69 -11.01
N VAL A 430 -21.73 -20.61 -10.16
CA VAL A 430 -21.48 -20.58 -8.72
C VAL A 430 -20.47 -21.67 -8.39
N HIS A 431 -19.39 -21.29 -7.71
CA HIS A 431 -18.39 -22.24 -7.21
C HIS A 431 -18.29 -22.12 -5.69
N HIS A 432 -18.62 -23.20 -4.99
CA HIS A 432 -18.44 -23.31 -3.56
C HIS A 432 -17.07 -23.87 -3.25
N LEU A 433 -16.29 -23.12 -2.46
CA LEU A 433 -14.94 -23.49 -2.07
C LEU A 433 -14.91 -23.70 -0.56
N VAL A 434 -14.38 -24.84 -0.14
CA VAL A 434 -14.22 -25.20 1.28
C VAL A 434 -12.75 -25.49 1.56
N PRO A 435 -12.27 -25.21 2.77
CA PRO A 435 -10.93 -25.60 3.14
C PRO A 435 -10.90 -27.12 3.40
N PRO A 436 -9.88 -27.86 2.91
CA PRO A 436 -9.78 -29.31 3.09
C PRO A 436 -9.43 -29.72 4.52
N GLN A 437 -8.95 -28.76 5.31
CA GLN A 437 -8.63 -28.89 6.73
C GLN A 437 -9.19 -27.66 7.43
N GLU A 438 -9.33 -27.72 8.75
CA GLU A 438 -9.78 -26.57 9.53
C GLU A 438 -8.83 -25.37 9.34
N VAL A 439 -9.41 -24.19 9.08
CA VAL A 439 -8.66 -22.94 8.93
C VAL A 439 -9.20 -21.96 9.95
N VAL A 440 -8.43 -21.75 11.02
CA VAL A 440 -8.72 -20.76 12.05
C VAL A 440 -7.91 -19.48 11.76
N LEU A 441 -8.58 -18.34 11.86
CA LEU A 441 -8.03 -17.01 11.64
C LEU A 441 -8.10 -16.23 12.95
N ASP A 442 -7.06 -15.50 13.29
CA ASP A 442 -7.11 -14.57 14.41
C ASP A 442 -8.02 -13.40 14.04
N ARG A 443 -8.97 -13.08 14.92
CA ARG A 443 -9.97 -12.05 14.66
C ARG A 443 -9.31 -10.67 14.43
N GLY A 444 -8.23 -10.39 15.16
CA GLY A 444 -7.44 -9.16 15.08
C GLY A 444 -6.35 -9.15 14.00
N ARG A 445 -6.23 -10.19 13.16
CA ARG A 445 -5.20 -10.25 12.11
C ARG A 445 -5.76 -10.15 10.71
N GLU A 446 -4.97 -9.53 9.85
CA GLU A 446 -5.26 -9.45 8.43
C GLU A 446 -5.08 -10.80 7.74
N PHE A 447 -6.00 -11.11 6.83
CA PHE A 447 -5.82 -12.18 5.87
C PHE A 447 -6.16 -11.68 4.46
N ARG A 448 -5.52 -12.30 3.48
CA ARG A 448 -5.78 -12.14 2.06
C ARG A 448 -6.45 -13.39 1.53
N LEU A 449 -7.58 -13.20 0.87
CA LEU A 449 -8.21 -14.21 0.04
C LEU A 449 -7.88 -13.93 -1.43
N LYS A 450 -7.05 -14.76 -2.06
CA LYS A 450 -6.73 -14.65 -3.50
C LYS A 450 -7.45 -15.74 -4.28
N LEU A 451 -8.23 -15.33 -5.27
CA LEU A 451 -9.17 -16.15 -6.03
C LEU A 451 -8.57 -16.50 -7.39
N HIS A 452 -8.78 -17.74 -7.84
CA HIS A 452 -8.29 -18.20 -9.13
C HIS A 452 -9.26 -19.18 -9.80
N LEU A 453 -9.15 -19.25 -11.12
CA LEU A 453 -9.84 -20.22 -11.97
C LEU A 453 -8.77 -20.92 -12.82
N GLY A 454 -8.45 -22.17 -12.47
CA GLY A 454 -7.20 -22.78 -12.94
C GLY A 454 -5.98 -21.96 -12.52
N SER A 455 -5.13 -21.59 -13.48
CA SER A 455 -3.96 -20.72 -13.26
C SER A 455 -4.27 -19.22 -13.30
N LEU A 456 -5.48 -18.83 -13.70
CA LEU A 456 -5.84 -17.44 -13.94
C LEU A 456 -6.33 -16.75 -12.66
N PRO A 457 -5.74 -15.61 -12.25
CA PRO A 457 -6.23 -14.87 -11.10
C PRO A 457 -7.56 -14.17 -11.41
N LEU A 458 -8.51 -14.26 -10.49
CA LEU A 458 -9.79 -13.54 -10.55
C LEU A 458 -9.76 -12.22 -9.75
N GLY A 459 -8.75 -12.04 -8.91
CA GLY A 459 -8.61 -10.91 -7.99
C GLY A 459 -8.33 -11.40 -6.57
N TRP A 460 -8.23 -10.46 -5.63
CA TRP A 460 -8.09 -10.78 -4.21
C TRP A 460 -8.78 -9.75 -3.33
N ALA A 461 -9.01 -10.09 -2.07
CA ALA A 461 -9.48 -9.17 -1.05
C ALA A 461 -8.65 -9.33 0.21
N TRP A 462 -8.46 -8.24 0.93
CA TRP A 462 -7.89 -8.25 2.28
C TRP A 462 -8.93 -7.79 3.29
N LEU A 463 -8.95 -8.45 4.45
CA LEU A 463 -9.89 -8.20 5.54
C LEU A 463 -9.18 -8.37 6.88
N ILE A 464 -9.64 -7.63 7.88
CA ILE A 464 -9.38 -7.92 9.30
C ILE A 464 -10.74 -8.23 9.94
N PRO A 465 -11.02 -9.47 10.37
CA PRO A 465 -12.34 -9.88 10.82
C PRO A 465 -12.93 -8.97 11.91
N ALA A 466 -12.13 -8.54 12.88
CA ALA A 466 -12.55 -7.70 14.01
C ALA A 466 -13.38 -6.46 13.60
N PHE A 467 -13.02 -5.81 12.49
CA PHE A 467 -13.72 -4.59 12.05
C PHE A 467 -15.08 -4.86 11.39
N HIS A 468 -15.34 -6.11 11.00
CA HIS A 468 -16.53 -6.52 10.26
C HIS A 468 -17.45 -7.46 11.04
N LEU A 469 -17.06 -7.84 12.26
CA LEU A 469 -17.82 -8.72 13.12
C LEU A 469 -18.33 -7.96 14.35
N PRO A 470 -19.53 -8.27 14.85
CA PRO A 470 -20.07 -7.64 16.05
C PRO A 470 -19.26 -8.01 17.29
N GLU A 471 -19.23 -7.14 18.29
CA GLU A 471 -18.71 -7.45 19.62
C GLU A 471 -19.75 -7.17 20.72
N PRO A 472 -19.85 -8.06 21.74
CA PRO A 472 -18.98 -9.22 22.00
C PRO A 472 -19.16 -10.37 21.00
N ALA A 473 -18.11 -11.17 20.82
CA ALA A 473 -18.16 -12.35 19.96
C ALA A 473 -19.07 -13.43 20.59
N THR A 474 -19.86 -14.11 19.77
CA THR A 474 -20.77 -15.18 20.19
C THR A 474 -20.33 -16.49 19.55
N PRO A 475 -19.69 -17.41 20.28
CA PRO A 475 -19.24 -18.69 19.71
C PRO A 475 -20.35 -19.46 18.99
N GLY A 476 -20.02 -20.06 17.85
CA GLY A 476 -20.97 -20.75 16.97
C GLY A 476 -21.79 -19.82 16.07
N ASN A 477 -21.71 -18.49 16.25
CA ASN A 477 -22.36 -17.55 15.34
C ASN A 477 -21.66 -17.55 13.99
N ILE A 478 -22.43 -17.78 12.93
CA ILE A 478 -21.94 -17.74 11.54
C ILE A 478 -22.24 -16.37 10.95
N VAL A 479 -21.20 -15.67 10.53
CA VAL A 479 -21.32 -14.39 9.84
C VAL A 479 -20.99 -14.56 8.36
N VAL A 480 -21.83 -13.97 7.51
CA VAL A 480 -21.71 -14.01 6.06
C VAL A 480 -21.29 -12.64 5.55
N PHE A 481 -20.18 -12.62 4.82
CA PHE A 481 -19.65 -11.43 4.17
C PHE A 481 -19.95 -11.47 2.68
N ASP A 482 -20.69 -10.49 2.17
CA ASP A 482 -20.86 -10.27 0.74
C ASP A 482 -19.83 -9.25 0.24
N VAL A 483 -18.86 -9.72 -0.55
CA VAL A 483 -17.82 -8.90 -1.16
C VAL A 483 -18.17 -8.65 -2.63
N PRO A 484 -18.72 -7.48 -2.99
CA PRO A 484 -19.02 -7.19 -4.39
C PRO A 484 -17.72 -7.06 -5.19
N ARG A 485 -17.77 -7.28 -6.52
CA ARG A 485 -16.57 -7.18 -7.39
C ARG A 485 -15.82 -5.86 -7.22
N SER A 486 -16.51 -4.75 -6.99
CA SER A 486 -15.89 -3.44 -6.77
C SER A 486 -15.03 -3.34 -5.51
N GLN A 487 -15.19 -4.29 -4.58
CA GLN A 487 -14.37 -4.46 -3.39
C GLN A 487 -13.28 -5.52 -3.52
N LEU A 488 -13.12 -6.11 -4.70
CA LEU A 488 -11.96 -6.93 -5.04
C LEU A 488 -10.83 -6.06 -5.61
N ASP A 489 -9.61 -6.42 -5.27
CA ASP A 489 -8.40 -5.88 -5.84
C ASP A 489 -8.11 -6.57 -7.18
N PHE A 490 -7.91 -5.76 -8.21
CA PHE A 490 -7.57 -6.19 -9.57
C PHE A 490 -8.48 -7.28 -10.17
N PRO A 491 -9.82 -7.13 -10.14
CA PRO A 491 -10.74 -8.02 -10.84
C PRO A 491 -10.75 -7.71 -12.34
N LEU A 492 -9.59 -7.90 -12.98
CA LEU A 492 -9.29 -7.63 -14.38
C LEU A 492 -9.25 -8.94 -15.18
N GLY A 493 -9.42 -8.85 -16.49
CA GLY A 493 -9.45 -10.03 -17.35
C GLY A 493 -10.56 -11.01 -16.92
N PRO A 494 -10.26 -12.28 -16.61
CA PRO A 494 -11.23 -13.24 -16.07
C PRO A 494 -11.94 -12.76 -14.80
N GLY A 495 -11.26 -11.97 -13.96
CA GLY A 495 -11.85 -11.36 -12.76
C GLY A 495 -13.01 -10.39 -13.05
N ALA A 496 -13.13 -9.88 -14.28
CA ALA A 496 -14.25 -9.02 -14.68
C ALA A 496 -15.59 -9.77 -14.68
N ALA A 497 -15.56 -11.11 -14.75
CA ALA A 497 -16.73 -11.95 -14.64
C ALA A 497 -17.26 -12.06 -13.19
N VAL A 498 -16.46 -11.74 -12.16
CA VAL A 498 -16.92 -11.86 -10.78
C VAL A 498 -18.12 -10.92 -10.55
N LYS A 499 -19.23 -11.44 -10.03
CA LYS A 499 -20.34 -10.61 -9.51
C LYS A 499 -20.03 -10.21 -8.08
N ARG A 500 -19.83 -11.21 -7.24
CA ARG A 500 -19.59 -11.11 -5.80
C ARG A 500 -18.88 -12.35 -5.27
N VAL A 501 -18.33 -12.25 -4.08
CA VAL A 501 -17.68 -13.32 -3.34
C VAL A 501 -18.28 -13.37 -1.96
N ILE A 502 -18.79 -14.52 -1.56
CA ILE A 502 -19.43 -14.71 -0.27
C ILE A 502 -18.45 -15.45 0.62
N ILE A 503 -18.16 -14.93 1.81
CA ILE A 503 -17.25 -15.56 2.78
C ILE A 503 -18.05 -15.89 4.03
N ARG A 504 -17.99 -17.14 4.49
CA ARG A 504 -18.61 -17.57 5.75
C ARG A 504 -17.55 -17.77 6.81
N LEU A 505 -17.69 -17.07 7.92
CA LEU A 505 -16.86 -17.20 9.10
C LEU A 505 -17.73 -17.62 10.28
N GLU A 506 -17.21 -18.49 11.12
CA GLU A 506 -17.84 -18.88 12.40
C GLU A 506 -16.99 -18.36 13.54
N GLU A 507 -17.59 -17.68 14.51
CA GLU A 507 -16.93 -17.33 15.77
C GLU A 507 -16.59 -18.60 16.54
N VAL A 508 -15.34 -18.77 16.93
CA VAL A 508 -14.90 -19.93 17.71
C VAL A 508 -14.22 -19.48 18.99
N ASP A 509 -14.56 -20.15 20.08
CA ASP A 509 -13.82 -20.03 21.32
C ASP A 509 -12.69 -21.06 21.30
N LEU A 510 -11.47 -20.60 21.08
CA LEU A 510 -10.31 -21.42 21.34
C LEU A 510 -10.07 -21.36 22.85
N ALA A 511 -10.91 -22.04 23.61
CA ALA A 511 -10.62 -22.29 25.02
C ALA A 511 -9.40 -23.22 25.09
N SER A 512 -8.32 -22.70 25.68
CA SER A 512 -7.01 -23.31 26.01
C SER A 512 -6.06 -23.66 24.86
#